data_AF-A0A316QHN3-F1
#
_entry.id   AF-A0A316QHN3-F1
#
_cell.length_a   1.000
_cell.length_b   1.000
_cell.length_c   1.000
_cell.angle_alpha   90.00
_cell.angle_beta   90.00
_cell.angle_gamma   90.00
#
_symmetry.space_group_name_H-M   'P 1'
#
loop_
_entity.id
_entity.type
_entity.pdbx_description
1 polymer ?
#
loop_
_entity_poly.entity_id
_entity_poly.type
_entity_poly.pdbx_seq_one_letter_code
_entity_poly.pdbx_strand_id
1 'polypeptide(L)'
;MSKYKKKTNKIWVILAVLIVLIGGIGGIGYLTNWFTSDVKTFTVEYAGRQLVRDCTDLKVEPDSTFKINTLSDKTPDYTVKIYASGTKEKDFEIMIGEEKISWYENIVSQKGMNDFTEYFDIEKTANAFTLKTIGFQTILEKRFAGQKITGPMKLPEEVFRMEITIGKTTMKLGFQPYVKVTGVTLPETLIIAG
;
A
#
# COMPACT_ATOMS: atom_id res chain seq x y z
N MET A 1 -6.92 -56.92 -20.65
CA MET A 1 -5.98 -55.77 -20.64
C MET A 1 -6.64 -54.59 -21.34
N SER A 2 -6.84 -53.46 -20.64
CA SER A 2 -7.08 -52.16 -21.27
C SER A 2 -6.53 -51.07 -20.35
N LYS A 3 -5.40 -50.49 -20.75
CA LYS A 3 -4.70 -49.44 -20.02
C LYS A 3 -5.33 -48.09 -20.39
N TYR A 4 -6.31 -47.63 -19.63
CA TYR A 4 -6.78 -46.25 -19.73
C TYR A 4 -5.71 -45.31 -19.16
N LYS A 5 -4.84 -44.77 -20.02
CA LYS A 5 -4.03 -43.59 -19.68
C LYS A 5 -4.98 -42.40 -19.48
N LYS A 6 -5.36 -42.11 -18.24
CA LYS A 6 -5.96 -40.83 -17.87
C LYS A 6 -4.92 -39.74 -18.19
N LYS A 7 -5.12 -38.99 -19.27
CA LYS A 7 -4.57 -37.64 -19.38
C LYS A 7 -5.27 -36.84 -18.29
N THR A 8 -4.69 -36.77 -17.11
CA THR A 8 -5.09 -35.79 -16.10
C THR A 8 -4.87 -34.43 -16.74
N ASN A 9 -5.97 -33.79 -17.14
CA ASN A 9 -5.95 -32.47 -17.73
C ASN A 9 -5.39 -31.52 -16.68
N LYS A 10 -4.07 -31.25 -16.74
CA LYS A 10 -3.32 -30.42 -15.79
C LYS A 10 -4.03 -29.09 -15.49
N ILE A 11 -4.76 -28.58 -16.49
CA ILE A 11 -5.62 -27.40 -16.40
C ILE A 11 -6.66 -27.49 -15.27
N TRP A 12 -7.31 -28.63 -15.07
CA TRP A 12 -8.33 -28.81 -14.02
C TRP A 12 -7.71 -28.88 -12.62
N VAL A 13 -6.50 -29.42 -12.49
CA VAL A 13 -5.76 -29.43 -11.22
C VAL A 13 -5.29 -28.03 -10.87
N ILE A 14 -4.78 -27.29 -11.85
CA ILE A 14 -4.38 -25.88 -11.67
C ILE A 14 -5.60 -25.02 -11.29
N LEU A 15 -6.74 -25.21 -11.95
CA LEU A 15 -7.96 -24.49 -11.65
C LEU A 15 -8.51 -24.82 -10.25
N ALA A 16 -8.46 -26.09 -9.85
CA ALA A 16 -8.87 -26.51 -8.50
C ALA A 16 -7.97 -25.92 -7.41
N VAL A 17 -6.65 -25.86 -7.62
CA VAL A 17 -5.71 -25.22 -6.70
C VAL A 17 -5.98 -23.71 -6.60
N LEU A 18 -6.29 -23.05 -7.72
CA LEU A 18 -6.68 -21.64 -7.74
C LEU A 18 -7.97 -21.37 -6.95
N ILE A 19 -8.99 -22.24 -7.09
CA ILE A 19 -10.25 -22.11 -6.35
C ILE A 19 -10.03 -22.33 -4.84
N VAL A 20 -9.16 -23.27 -4.44
CA VAL A 20 -8.84 -23.50 -3.02
C VAL A 20 -8.01 -22.35 -2.43
N LEU A 21 -7.10 -21.74 -3.20
CA LEU A 21 -6.39 -20.54 -2.76
C LEU A 21 -7.32 -19.33 -2.60
N ILE A 22 -8.27 -19.14 -3.53
CA ILE A 22 -9.28 -18.07 -3.43
C ILE A 22 -10.28 -18.36 -2.29
N GLY A 23 -10.71 -19.62 -2.14
CA GLY A 23 -11.68 -20.07 -1.14
C GLY A 23 -11.12 -20.12 0.27
N GLY A 24 -9.83 -20.41 0.45
CA GLY A 24 -9.14 -20.36 1.75
C GLY A 24 -9.01 -18.94 2.31
N ILE A 25 -9.09 -17.91 1.46
CA ILE A 25 -9.15 -16.49 1.85
C ILE A 25 -10.59 -16.08 2.23
N GLY A 26 -11.61 -16.87 1.86
CA GLY A 26 -13.03 -16.59 2.11
C GLY A 26 -13.49 -16.62 3.57
N GLY A 27 -12.59 -16.93 4.52
CA GLY A 27 -12.88 -17.01 5.96
C GLY A 27 -12.68 -15.71 6.75
N ILE A 28 -12.47 -14.54 6.13
CA ILE A 28 -12.41 -13.24 6.81
C ILE A 28 -13.46 -12.31 6.18
N GLY A 29 -14.70 -12.52 6.60
CA GLY A 29 -15.92 -12.00 5.98
C GLY A 29 -16.19 -10.49 6.08
N TYR A 30 -15.24 -9.60 5.78
CA TYR A 30 -15.51 -8.16 5.63
C TYR A 30 -14.52 -7.53 4.64
N LEU A 31 -14.69 -7.74 3.34
CA LEU A 31 -13.84 -7.11 2.32
C LEU A 31 -14.66 -6.25 1.37
N THR A 32 -14.81 -5.01 1.82
CA THR A 32 -15.15 -3.80 1.09
C THR A 32 -14.29 -3.62 -0.18
N ASN A 33 -14.90 -3.37 -1.34
CA ASN A 33 -14.46 -2.61 -2.55
C ASN A 33 -12.95 -2.36 -2.90
N TRP A 34 -12.00 -3.14 -2.40
CA TRP A 34 -10.58 -2.82 -2.45
C TRP A 34 -9.87 -3.17 -3.77
N PHE A 35 -10.44 -4.05 -4.60
CA PHE A 35 -9.83 -4.42 -5.89
C PHE A 35 -10.39 -3.60 -7.04
N THR A 36 -9.51 -3.01 -7.85
CA THR A 36 -9.90 -2.08 -8.92
C THR A 36 -9.51 -2.53 -10.33
N SER A 37 -8.77 -3.65 -10.47
CA SER A 37 -8.19 -4.08 -11.76
C SER A 37 -8.31 -5.58 -12.05
N ASP A 38 -7.73 -6.02 -13.17
CA ASP A 38 -7.47 -7.42 -13.53
C ASP A 38 -6.35 -8.07 -12.71
N VAL A 39 -6.31 -9.42 -12.69
CA VAL A 39 -5.26 -10.22 -12.02
C VAL A 39 -3.90 -9.96 -12.66
N LYS A 40 -2.87 -9.76 -11.83
CA LYS A 40 -1.50 -9.57 -12.28
C LYS A 40 -0.74 -10.90 -12.37
N THR A 41 0.36 -10.92 -13.13
CA THR A 41 1.22 -12.11 -13.34
C THR A 41 2.10 -12.45 -12.13
N PHE A 42 2.12 -11.59 -11.12
CA PHE A 42 2.74 -11.80 -9.82
C PHE A 42 1.77 -11.35 -8.72
N THR A 43 2.05 -11.76 -7.49
CA THR A 43 1.25 -11.40 -6.32
C THR A 43 2.14 -10.82 -5.24
N VAL A 44 1.55 -10.02 -4.36
CA VAL A 44 2.26 -9.43 -3.21
C VAL A 44 1.61 -9.95 -1.94
N GLU A 45 2.39 -10.52 -1.04
CA GLU A 45 1.93 -10.89 0.30
C GLU A 45 2.24 -9.75 1.27
N TYR A 46 1.22 -9.32 2.00
CA TYR A 46 1.33 -8.31 3.05
C TYR A 46 0.34 -8.62 4.17
N ALA A 47 0.79 -8.52 5.44
CA ALA A 47 -0.02 -8.80 6.62
C ALA A 47 -0.80 -10.14 6.56
N GLY A 48 -0.15 -11.18 6.03
CA GLY A 48 -0.73 -12.52 5.85
C GLY A 48 -1.78 -12.63 4.73
N ARG A 49 -1.95 -11.58 3.92
CA ARG A 49 -2.90 -11.53 2.80
C ARG A 49 -2.17 -11.53 1.47
N GLN A 50 -2.73 -12.22 0.48
CA GLN A 50 -2.21 -12.24 -0.88
C GLN A 50 -2.97 -11.22 -1.75
N LEU A 51 -2.27 -10.19 -2.20
CA LEU A 51 -2.74 -9.14 -3.10
C LEU A 51 -2.45 -9.60 -4.54
N VAL A 52 -3.49 -9.80 -5.34
CA VAL A 52 -3.38 -10.36 -6.70
C VAL A 52 -3.71 -9.34 -7.81
N ARG A 53 -4.15 -8.15 -7.43
CA ARG A 53 -4.60 -7.05 -8.31
C ARG A 53 -4.25 -5.69 -7.69
N ASP A 54 -4.49 -4.62 -8.43
CA ASP A 54 -4.39 -3.26 -7.90
C ASP A 54 -5.42 -3.09 -6.76
N CYS A 55 -5.02 -2.35 -5.72
CA CYS A 55 -5.91 -2.01 -4.63
C CYS A 55 -5.67 -0.62 -4.06
N THR A 56 -6.64 -0.13 -3.30
CA THR A 56 -6.60 1.14 -2.58
C THR A 56 -6.87 0.91 -1.09
N ASP A 57 -6.77 1.96 -0.27
CA ASP A 57 -7.08 1.93 1.17
C ASP A 57 -6.28 0.89 1.98
N LEU A 58 -5.05 0.59 1.54
CA LEU A 58 -4.16 -0.26 2.32
C LEU A 58 -3.65 0.52 3.54
N LYS A 59 -3.73 -0.09 4.72
CA LYS A 59 -3.10 0.44 5.95
C LYS A 59 -1.73 -0.19 6.10
N VAL A 60 -0.69 0.63 5.95
CA VAL A 60 0.70 0.17 6.05
C VAL A 60 1.23 0.51 7.43
N GLU A 61 1.69 -0.51 8.16
CA GLU A 61 2.30 -0.36 9.47
C GLU A 61 3.82 -0.16 9.36
N PRO A 62 4.49 0.44 10.36
CA PRO A 62 5.95 0.51 10.40
C PRO A 62 6.60 -0.88 10.30
N ASP A 63 7.77 -0.95 9.67
CA ASP A 63 8.54 -2.19 9.46
C ASP A 63 7.79 -3.32 8.72
N SER A 64 6.72 -2.95 8.01
CA SER A 64 5.95 -3.86 7.17
C SER A 64 6.76 -4.41 6.01
N THR A 65 6.82 -5.74 5.91
CA THR A 65 7.42 -6.45 4.77
C THR A 65 6.37 -6.83 3.74
N PHE A 66 6.67 -6.54 2.48
CA PHE A 66 5.92 -6.96 1.30
C PHE A 66 6.71 -8.05 0.58
N LYS A 67 6.17 -9.27 0.51
CA LYS A 67 6.80 -10.36 -0.24
C LYS A 67 6.24 -10.42 -1.64
N ILE A 68 7.09 -10.70 -2.61
CA ILE A 68 6.77 -10.78 -4.02
C ILE A 68 6.82 -12.24 -4.43
N ASN A 69 5.67 -12.75 -4.87
CA ASN A 69 5.50 -14.12 -5.30
C ASN A 69 5.25 -14.15 -6.81
N THR A 70 6.08 -14.90 -7.54
CA THR A 70 5.89 -15.14 -8.98
C THR A 70 5.72 -16.64 -9.23
N LEU A 71 5.14 -16.99 -10.39
CA LEU A 71 5.03 -18.40 -10.82
C LEU A 71 6.35 -18.98 -11.34
N SER A 72 7.39 -18.16 -11.44
CA SER A 72 8.71 -18.53 -11.95
C SER A 72 9.64 -18.86 -10.79
N ASP A 73 10.46 -19.89 -10.94
CA ASP A 73 11.51 -20.24 -9.97
C ASP A 73 12.70 -19.26 -9.99
N LYS A 74 12.71 -18.32 -10.94
CA LYS A 74 13.71 -17.25 -11.00
C LYS A 74 13.39 -16.15 -9.99
N THR A 75 14.42 -15.64 -9.34
CA THR A 75 14.34 -14.42 -8.54
C THR A 75 13.74 -13.29 -9.36
N PRO A 76 12.67 -12.64 -8.90
CA PRO A 76 12.07 -11.53 -9.62
C PRO A 76 13.02 -10.33 -9.64
N ASP A 77 13.25 -9.76 -10.83
CA ASP A 77 13.80 -8.42 -10.94
C ASP A 77 12.65 -7.43 -10.82
N TYR A 78 12.58 -6.73 -9.68
CA TYR A 78 11.46 -5.85 -9.35
C TYR A 78 11.91 -4.44 -8.95
N THR A 79 11.06 -3.49 -9.31
CA THR A 79 11.19 -2.11 -8.87
C THR A 79 10.01 -1.74 -7.98
N VAL A 80 10.27 -0.83 -7.03
CA VAL A 80 9.26 -0.26 -6.14
C VAL A 80 9.44 1.24 -6.24
N LYS A 81 8.37 1.94 -6.57
CA LYS A 81 8.29 3.40 -6.53
C LYS A 81 7.08 3.82 -5.71
N ILE A 82 7.20 4.92 -5.00
CA ILE A 82 6.11 5.45 -4.19
C ILE A 82 5.85 6.89 -4.60
N TYR A 83 4.60 7.16 -4.94
CA TYR A 83 4.14 8.45 -5.39
C TYR A 83 3.13 9.04 -4.42
N ALA A 84 3.09 10.36 -4.29
CA ALA A 84 1.92 11.05 -3.78
C ALA A 84 0.71 10.70 -4.65
N SER A 85 -0.42 10.44 -4.00
CA SER A 85 -1.68 10.06 -4.63
C SER A 85 -2.83 10.79 -3.96
N GLY A 86 -3.92 10.95 -4.70
CA GLY A 86 -5.09 11.72 -4.29
C GLY A 86 -5.83 12.22 -5.51
N THR A 87 -7.08 12.64 -5.31
CA THR A 87 -7.88 13.31 -6.33
C THR A 87 -8.20 14.73 -5.89
N LYS A 88 -8.62 15.57 -6.83
CA LYS A 88 -9.00 16.95 -6.53
C LYS A 88 -10.16 17.03 -5.54
N GLU A 89 -11.08 16.05 -5.59
CA GLU A 89 -12.25 15.98 -4.70
C GLU A 89 -11.89 15.57 -3.27
N LYS A 90 -10.77 14.85 -3.09
CA LYS A 90 -10.24 14.42 -1.79
C LYS A 90 -9.02 15.24 -1.37
N ASP A 91 -8.85 16.43 -1.94
CA ASP A 91 -7.73 17.32 -1.62
C ASP A 91 -7.77 17.79 -0.16
N PHE A 92 -6.60 18.08 0.38
CA PHE A 92 -6.42 18.61 1.73
C PHE A 92 -5.18 19.49 1.79
N GLU A 93 -5.13 20.33 2.82
CA GLU A 93 -4.04 21.29 2.99
C GLU A 93 -3.06 20.82 4.07
N ILE A 94 -1.79 21.13 3.86
CA ILE A 94 -0.71 20.94 4.83
C ILE A 94 0.06 22.25 5.00
N MET A 95 0.54 22.50 6.21
CA MET A 95 1.48 23.57 6.51
C MET A 95 2.89 23.00 6.49
N ILE A 96 3.78 23.61 5.71
CA ILE A 96 5.21 23.35 5.69
C ILE A 96 5.91 24.62 6.18
N GLY A 97 6.38 24.60 7.43
CA GLY A 97 6.81 25.83 8.09
C GLY A 97 5.62 26.80 8.22
N GLU A 98 5.69 27.92 7.51
CA GLU A 98 4.63 28.94 7.46
C GLU A 98 3.82 28.91 6.16
N GLU A 99 4.22 28.08 5.20
CA GLU A 99 3.55 27.98 3.90
C GLU A 99 2.42 26.95 3.92
N LYS A 100 1.24 27.37 3.49
CA LYS A 100 0.08 26.51 3.31
C LYS A 100 0.04 26.01 1.87
N ILE A 101 0.07 24.69 1.68
CA ILE A 101 0.00 24.09 0.34
C ILE A 101 -1.11 23.04 0.25
N SER A 102 -1.64 22.85 -0.96
CA SER A 102 -2.58 21.79 -1.31
C SER A 102 -1.83 20.50 -1.65
N TRP A 103 -2.29 19.37 -1.10
CA TRP A 103 -1.73 18.05 -1.43
C TRP A 103 -1.89 17.75 -2.92
N TYR A 104 -3.09 17.96 -3.48
CA TYR A 104 -3.35 17.66 -4.87
C TYR A 104 -2.68 18.66 -5.82
N GLU A 105 -2.96 19.95 -5.66
CA GLU A 105 -2.55 20.99 -6.62
C GLU A 105 -1.05 21.30 -6.57
N ASN A 106 -0.40 21.19 -5.40
CA ASN A 106 1.03 21.49 -5.26
C ASN A 106 1.93 20.25 -5.24
N ILE A 107 1.42 19.05 -4.95
CA ILE A 107 2.23 17.82 -4.87
C ILE A 107 1.79 16.79 -5.91
N VAL A 108 0.55 16.30 -5.87
CA VAL A 108 0.09 15.18 -6.73
C VAL A 108 0.09 15.56 -8.21
N SER A 109 -0.43 16.73 -8.57
CA SER A 109 -0.57 17.19 -9.96
C SER A 109 0.74 17.74 -10.55
N GLN A 110 1.72 18.04 -9.69
CA GLN A 110 2.98 18.65 -10.09
C GLN A 110 4.02 17.60 -10.47
N LYS A 111 4.47 17.66 -11.74
CA LYS A 111 5.50 16.76 -12.25
C LYS A 111 6.80 16.93 -11.46
N GLY A 112 7.33 15.83 -10.94
CA GLY A 112 8.57 15.80 -10.16
C GLY A 112 8.40 16.10 -8.67
N MET A 113 7.23 16.59 -8.25
CA MET A 113 6.91 16.76 -6.83
C MET A 113 6.26 15.52 -6.23
N ASN A 114 5.64 14.69 -7.07
CA ASN A 114 4.89 13.53 -6.63
C ASN A 114 5.73 12.27 -6.39
N ASP A 115 7.02 12.21 -6.71
CA ASP A 115 7.87 11.05 -6.40
C ASP A 115 8.40 11.16 -4.97
N PHE A 116 8.01 10.21 -4.12
CA PHE A 116 8.40 10.13 -2.71
C PHE A 116 9.29 8.93 -2.40
N THR A 117 9.68 8.16 -3.42
CA THR A 117 10.30 6.83 -3.25
C THR A 117 11.47 6.84 -2.25
N GLU A 118 12.32 7.86 -2.30
CA GLU A 118 13.53 7.96 -1.47
C GLU A 118 13.25 8.23 0.02
N TYR A 119 12.08 8.80 0.38
CA TYR A 119 11.77 9.17 1.77
C TYR A 119 11.17 8.04 2.60
N PHE A 120 10.91 6.90 1.97
CA PHE A 120 10.35 5.71 2.61
C PHE A 120 11.40 4.74 3.14
N ASP A 121 12.69 4.95 2.83
CA ASP A 121 13.80 4.08 3.19
C ASP A 121 13.50 2.60 2.86
N ILE A 122 13.43 2.29 1.57
CA ILE A 122 13.03 0.97 1.09
C ILE A 122 14.22 0.01 1.15
N GLU A 123 14.18 -0.94 2.08
CA GLU A 123 15.12 -2.06 2.11
C GLU A 123 14.62 -3.19 1.22
N LYS A 124 15.41 -3.57 0.21
CA LYS A 124 15.07 -4.64 -0.73
C LYS A 124 15.86 -5.90 -0.44
N THR A 125 15.22 -7.03 -0.70
CA THR A 125 15.81 -8.37 -0.76
C THR A 125 15.49 -8.99 -2.12
N ALA A 126 15.84 -10.25 -2.33
CA ALA A 126 15.61 -10.94 -3.59
C ALA A 126 14.12 -11.02 -4.00
N ASN A 127 13.22 -11.15 -3.04
CA ASN A 127 11.79 -11.38 -3.27
C ASN A 127 10.90 -10.63 -2.27
N ALA A 128 11.42 -9.64 -1.57
CA ALA A 128 10.65 -8.86 -0.61
C ALA A 128 11.27 -7.50 -0.36
N PHE A 129 10.47 -6.53 0.06
CA PHE A 129 10.98 -5.25 0.52
C PHE A 129 10.27 -4.82 1.79
N THR A 130 10.95 -3.98 2.58
CA THR A 130 10.43 -3.39 3.82
C THR A 130 10.51 -1.89 3.72
N LEU A 131 9.45 -1.21 4.16
CA LEU A 131 9.42 0.24 4.26
C LEU A 131 9.83 0.64 5.69
N LYS A 132 11.01 1.24 5.85
CA LYS A 132 11.53 1.62 7.18
C LYS A 132 10.94 2.93 7.70
N THR A 133 10.39 3.76 6.82
CA THR A 133 9.71 5.00 7.20
C THR A 133 8.27 4.99 6.69
N ILE A 134 7.28 5.04 7.61
CA ILE A 134 5.85 4.89 7.29
C ILE A 134 4.96 5.99 7.91
N GLY A 135 5.52 6.97 8.63
CA GLY A 135 4.75 8.07 9.21
C GLY A 135 4.53 9.23 8.23
N PHE A 136 3.30 9.67 8.01
CA PHE A 136 3.00 10.79 7.09
C PHE A 136 3.84 12.03 7.39
N GLN A 137 3.84 12.45 8.66
CA GLN A 137 4.61 13.60 9.11
C GLN A 137 6.12 13.38 8.92
N THR A 138 6.64 12.22 9.33
CA THR A 138 8.06 11.87 9.20
C THR A 138 8.54 11.85 7.75
N ILE A 139 7.70 11.34 6.83
CA ILE A 139 7.99 11.33 5.39
C ILE A 139 8.09 12.76 4.85
N LEU A 140 7.16 13.63 5.24
CA LEU A 140 7.17 15.03 4.83
C LEU A 140 8.33 15.81 5.46
N GLU A 141 8.64 15.59 6.72
CA GLU A 141 9.80 16.19 7.40
C GLU A 141 11.10 15.78 6.68
N LYS A 142 11.25 14.51 6.28
CA LYS A 142 12.39 14.07 5.47
C LYS A 142 12.46 14.78 4.12
N ARG A 143 11.33 14.91 3.43
CA ARG A 143 11.28 15.57 2.12
C ARG A 143 11.58 17.06 2.20
N PHE A 144 11.01 17.76 3.17
CA PHE A 144 11.06 19.22 3.27
C PHE A 144 12.09 19.72 4.28
N ALA A 145 13.25 19.05 4.33
CA ALA A 145 14.43 19.45 5.11
C ALA A 145 14.18 19.68 6.60
N GLY A 146 13.32 18.88 7.22
CA GLY A 146 13.02 18.92 8.66
C GLY A 146 12.14 20.10 9.07
N GLN A 147 11.50 20.79 8.12
CA GLN A 147 10.52 21.83 8.44
C GLN A 147 9.37 21.26 9.27
N LYS A 148 8.83 22.07 10.19
CA LYS A 148 7.65 21.70 10.97
C LYS A 148 6.50 21.46 10.01
N ILE A 149 5.96 20.24 10.02
CA ILE A 149 4.80 19.87 9.22
C ILE A 149 3.57 19.85 10.13
N THR A 150 2.51 20.53 9.71
CA THR A 150 1.19 20.41 10.34
C THR A 150 0.19 19.97 9.27
N GLY A 151 -0.49 18.85 9.48
CA GLY A 151 -1.45 18.28 8.54
C GLY A 151 -2.84 18.11 9.14
N PRO A 152 -3.81 17.62 8.36
CA PRO A 152 -5.15 17.36 8.88
C PRO A 152 -5.11 16.24 9.94
N MET A 153 -6.00 16.32 10.93
CA MET A 153 -6.13 15.30 11.98
C MET A 153 -6.51 13.92 11.42
N LYS A 154 -7.19 13.90 10.26
CA LYS A 154 -7.57 12.70 9.53
C LYS A 154 -7.10 12.83 8.08
N LEU A 155 -6.31 11.86 7.64
CA LEU A 155 -5.91 11.75 6.23
C LEU A 155 -7.00 11.04 5.40
N PRO A 156 -7.05 11.31 4.09
CA PRO A 156 -7.77 10.45 3.15
C PRO A 156 -7.28 9.00 3.19
N GLU A 157 -8.14 8.08 2.71
CA GLU A 157 -7.86 6.62 2.60
C GLU A 157 -6.64 6.30 1.73
N GLU A 158 -6.31 7.17 0.78
CA GLU A 158 -5.15 7.04 -0.08
C GLU A 158 -4.44 8.39 -0.16
N VAL A 159 -3.20 8.40 0.33
CA VAL A 159 -2.31 9.56 0.27
C VAL A 159 -1.07 9.23 -0.54
N PHE A 160 -0.67 7.96 -0.55
CA PHE A 160 0.42 7.47 -1.36
C PHE A 160 -0.02 6.29 -2.22
N ARG A 161 0.64 6.12 -3.35
CA ARG A 161 0.50 4.95 -4.21
C ARG A 161 1.86 4.32 -4.42
N MET A 162 1.97 3.06 -4.04
CA MET A 162 3.13 2.24 -4.33
C MET A 162 2.92 1.51 -5.65
N GLU A 163 3.92 1.56 -6.52
CA GLU A 163 3.95 0.86 -7.80
C GLU A 163 5.08 -0.18 -7.77
N ILE A 164 4.68 -1.45 -7.79
CA ILE A 164 5.59 -2.59 -7.84
C ILE A 164 5.60 -3.10 -9.27
N THR A 165 6.76 -3.10 -9.92
CA THR A 165 6.87 -3.48 -11.33
C THR A 165 7.82 -4.63 -11.54
N ILE A 166 7.38 -5.64 -12.29
CA ILE A 166 8.17 -6.78 -12.76
C ILE A 166 8.01 -6.87 -14.28
N GLY A 167 9.09 -6.66 -15.02
CA GLY A 167 9.05 -6.59 -16.49
C GLY A 167 8.07 -5.52 -16.99
N LYS A 168 6.98 -5.93 -17.62
CA LYS A 168 5.94 -5.03 -18.17
C LYS A 168 4.70 -4.92 -17.28
N THR A 169 4.66 -5.63 -16.16
CA THR A 169 3.48 -5.67 -15.28
C THR A 169 3.74 -4.81 -14.06
N THR A 170 2.83 -3.87 -13.80
CA THR A 170 2.82 -3.02 -12.60
C THR A 170 1.58 -3.32 -11.77
N MET A 171 1.79 -3.56 -10.48
CA MET A 171 0.75 -3.60 -9.45
C MET A 171 0.77 -2.27 -8.69
N LYS A 172 -0.40 -1.66 -8.54
CA LYS A 172 -0.60 -0.38 -7.87
C LYS A 172 -1.33 -0.59 -6.56
N LEU A 173 -0.68 -0.21 -5.46
CA LEU A 173 -1.21 -0.33 -4.11
C LEU A 173 -1.33 1.08 -3.51
N GLY A 174 -2.54 1.63 -3.52
CA GLY A 174 -2.89 2.85 -2.83
C GLY A 174 -2.97 2.62 -1.32
N PHE A 175 -2.34 3.49 -0.54
CA PHE A 175 -2.24 3.31 0.89
C PHE A 175 -2.29 4.62 1.67
N GLN A 176 -2.75 4.49 2.92
CA GLN A 176 -2.60 5.50 3.94
C GLN A 176 -1.40 5.13 4.82
N PRO A 177 -0.43 6.04 5.01
CA PRO A 177 0.67 5.85 5.95
C PRO A 177 0.15 5.77 7.39
N TYR A 178 0.90 5.10 8.27
CA TYR A 178 0.56 5.05 9.69
C TYR A 178 0.52 6.46 10.28
N VAL A 179 -0.58 6.79 10.95
CA VAL A 179 -0.72 8.03 11.73
C VAL A 179 -0.67 7.63 13.19
N LYS A 180 0.41 8.01 13.89
CA LYS A 180 0.47 7.86 15.35
C LYS A 180 -0.50 8.87 15.95
N VAL A 181 -1.55 8.40 16.62
CA VAL A 181 -2.45 9.28 17.38
C VAL A 181 -1.66 9.79 18.59
N THR A 182 -1.12 11.00 18.50
CA THR A 182 -0.49 11.68 19.64
C THR A 182 -1.52 12.57 20.31
N GLY A 183 -2.08 12.07 21.42
CA GLY A 183 -2.79 12.90 22.41
C GLY A 183 -4.31 12.94 22.27
N VAL A 184 -4.99 12.03 22.97
CA VAL A 184 -6.25 12.41 23.63
C VAL A 184 -5.83 13.06 24.95
N THR A 185 -5.72 14.38 24.98
CA THR A 185 -5.66 15.10 26.25
C THR A 185 -7.09 15.14 26.77
N LEU A 186 -7.41 14.27 27.75
CA LEU A 186 -8.64 14.42 28.52
C LEU A 186 -8.52 15.74 29.30
N PRO A 187 -9.51 16.65 29.23
CA PRO A 187 -9.50 17.80 30.13
C PRO A 187 -9.55 17.28 31.58
N GLU A 188 -8.58 17.68 32.40
CA GLU A 188 -8.43 17.25 33.81
C GLU A 188 -9.53 17.76 34.76
N THR A 189 -10.62 18.35 34.24
CA THR A 189 -11.69 18.90 35.07
C THR A 189 -13.07 18.46 34.59
N LEU A 190 -13.52 17.31 35.11
CA LEU A 190 -14.93 17.10 35.37
C LEU A 190 -15.31 17.97 36.57
N ILE A 191 -15.80 19.19 36.31
CA ILE A 191 -16.58 19.91 37.32
C ILE A 191 -17.87 19.11 37.48
N ILE A 192 -17.94 18.25 38.50
CA ILE A 192 -19.21 17.70 38.97
C ILE A 192 -19.88 18.83 39.74
N ALA A 193 -20.75 19.56 39.06
CA ALA A 193 -21.77 20.35 39.74
C ALA A 193 -22.90 19.38 40.12
N GLY A 194 -23.04 19.11 41.41
CA GLY A 194 -24.08 18.24 41.98
C GLY A 194 -23.74 17.85 43.40
#